data_AF-A0A9C7Q5D0-F1
#
_entry.id   AF-A0A9C7Q5D0-F1
#
_cell.length_a   1.000
_cell.length_b   1.000
_cell.length_c   1.000
_cell.angle_alpha   90.00
_cell.angle_beta   90.00
_cell.angle_gamma   90.00
#
_symmetry.space_group_name_H-M   'P 1'
#
loop_
_entity.id
_entity.type
_entity.pdbx_description
1 polymer ?
#
loop_
_entity_poly.entity_id
_entity_poly.type
_entity_poly.pdbx_seq_one_letter_code
_entity_poly.pdbx_strand_id
1 'polypeptide(L)' 'MSSKSSESLQEEPDVEDMIDSSVCAQVYRKLEDCLADNNRNWSACQEQVKALKECYKMAALTKVHK' A
#
# COMPACT_ATOMS: atom_id res chain seq x y z
N MET A 1 -30.70 27.84 10.31
CA MET A 1 -30.27 27.45 11.66
C MET A 1 -29.98 25.96 11.67
N SER A 2 -28.75 25.60 12.05
CA SER A 2 -28.31 24.43 12.86
C SER A 2 -29.24 23.21 12.97
N SER A 3 -28.81 21.95 13.02
CA SER A 3 -27.50 21.29 13.11
C SER A 3 -27.77 19.77 13.16
N LYS A 4 -26.83 18.96 12.63
CA LYS A 4 -26.36 17.62 13.06
C LYS A 4 -25.70 17.01 11.82
N SER A 5 -24.40 17.19 11.59
CA SER A 5 -23.32 16.54 12.34
C SER A 5 -23.71 15.09 12.66
N SER A 6 -23.42 14.20 11.71
CA SER A 6 -23.21 12.79 11.97
C SER A 6 -22.01 12.39 11.12
N GLU A 7 -20.86 12.59 11.75
CA GLU A 7 -19.68 11.75 11.65
C GLU A 7 -19.93 10.45 10.87
N SER A 8 -19.26 10.33 9.74
CA SER A 8 -18.78 9.05 9.25
C SER A 8 -17.45 9.35 8.61
N LEU A 9 -16.46 9.65 9.45
CA LEU A 9 -15.07 9.33 9.13
C LEU A 9 -15.05 7.83 8.93
N GLN A 10 -15.33 7.39 7.70
CA GLN A 10 -14.88 6.10 7.25
C GLN A 10 -13.38 6.17 7.42
N GLU A 11 -12.89 5.48 8.44
CA GLU A 11 -11.48 5.22 8.64
C GLU A 11 -11.05 4.43 7.40
N GLU A 12 -10.65 5.16 6.36
CA GLU A 12 -9.96 4.61 5.20
C GLU A 12 -8.80 3.83 5.83
N PRO A 13 -8.75 2.48 5.72
CA PRO A 13 -7.68 1.75 6.36
C PRO A 13 -6.38 2.32 5.82
N ASP A 14 -5.60 2.91 6.72
CA ASP A 14 -4.36 3.57 6.38
C ASP A 14 -3.57 2.57 5.54
N VAL A 15 -3.28 2.93 4.30
CA VAL A 15 -2.59 2.03 3.37
C VAL A 15 -1.30 1.50 4.01
N GLU A 16 -0.69 2.30 4.88
CA GLU A 16 0.44 1.98 5.75
C GLU A 16 0.20 0.74 6.65
N ASP A 17 -0.94 0.64 7.34
CA ASP A 17 -1.27 -0.48 8.24
C ASP A 17 -1.59 -1.78 7.47
N MET A 18 -2.07 -1.66 6.23
CA MET A 18 -2.20 -2.81 5.33
C MET A 18 -0.85 -3.28 4.78
N ILE A 19 0.13 -2.39 4.58
CA ILE A 19 1.44 -2.75 4.01
C ILE A 19 2.23 -3.58 5.03
N ASP A 20 2.28 -3.18 6.31
CA ASP A 20 3.10 -3.82 7.36
C ASP A 20 2.64 -5.25 7.71
N SER A 21 1.34 -5.52 7.60
CA SER A 21 0.74 -6.84 7.82
C SER A 21 0.58 -7.68 6.54
N SER A 22 0.92 -7.12 5.37
CA SER A 22 0.72 -7.80 4.08
C SER A 22 1.83 -8.78 3.73
N VAL A 23 1.46 -9.83 2.99
CA VAL A 23 2.36 -10.76 2.30
C VAL A 23 3.37 -10.04 1.38
N CYS A 24 3.11 -8.76 1.07
CA CYS A 24 3.90 -7.92 0.18
C CYS A 24 4.95 -7.07 0.90
N ALA A 25 5.00 -7.08 2.24
CA ALA A 25 5.98 -6.33 3.03
C ALA A 25 7.42 -6.60 2.58
N GLN A 26 7.75 -7.85 2.23
CA GLN A 26 9.10 -8.20 1.76
C GLN A 26 9.43 -7.58 0.38
N VAL A 27 8.44 -7.40 -0.49
CA VAL A 27 8.60 -6.71 -1.78
C VAL A 27 8.68 -5.21 -1.57
N TYR A 28 7.92 -4.67 -0.61
CA TYR A 28 7.97 -3.27 -0.23
C TYR A 28 9.36 -2.87 0.30
N ARG A 29 9.96 -3.70 1.17
CA ARG A 29 11.34 -3.49 1.67
C ARG A 29 12.37 -3.40 0.53
N LYS A 30 12.25 -4.25 -0.49
CA LYS A 30 13.13 -4.17 -1.68
C LYS A 30 12.92 -2.90 -2.49
N LEU A 31 11.69 -2.38 -2.53
CA LEU A 31 11.42 -1.08 -3.14
C LEU A 31 12.05 0.05 -2.31
N GLU A 32 11.95 0.00 -0.97
CA GLU A 32 12.60 0.97 -0.08
C GLU A 32 14.12 1.01 -0.27
N ASP A 33 14.77 -0.15 -0.39
CA ASP A 33 16.21 -0.24 -0.66
C ASP A 33 16.56 0.45 -1.99
N CYS A 34 15.82 0.13 -3.06
CA CYS A 34 16.05 0.77 -4.36
C CYS A 34 15.80 2.28 -4.31
N LEU A 35 14.77 2.72 -3.58
CA LEU A 35 14.48 4.13 -3.37
C LEU A 35 15.61 4.81 -2.58
N ALA A 36 16.18 4.16 -1.57
CA ALA A 36 17.32 4.69 -0.82
C ALA A 36 18.53 4.92 -1.74
N ASP A 37 18.82 3.98 -2.63
CA ASP A 37 19.93 4.08 -3.60
C ASP A 37 19.69 5.13 -4.71
N ASN A 38 18.43 5.33 -5.10
CA ASN A 38 18.06 6.18 -6.23
C ASN A 38 17.48 7.55 -5.83
N ASN A 39 17.78 8.07 -4.63
CA ASN A 39 17.24 9.35 -4.14
C ASN A 39 15.70 9.41 -4.15
N ARG A 40 15.05 8.33 -3.74
CA ARG A 40 13.60 8.12 -3.74
C ARG A 40 12.96 8.23 -5.14
N ASN A 41 13.74 7.97 -6.18
CA ASN A 41 13.23 7.95 -7.55
C ASN A 41 12.54 6.62 -7.87
N TRP A 42 11.22 6.57 -7.65
CA TRP A 42 10.38 5.41 -7.97
C TRP A 42 10.39 5.02 -9.46
N SER A 43 10.68 5.98 -10.36
CA SER A 43 10.83 5.75 -11.80
C SER A 43 12.06 4.89 -12.14
N ALA A 44 13.12 4.97 -11.34
CA ALA A 44 14.30 4.12 -11.47
C ALA A 44 14.02 2.70 -10.92
N CYS A 45 13.13 2.58 -9.95
CA CYS A 45 12.76 1.33 -9.27
C CYS A 45 11.52 0.66 -9.87
N GLN A 46 11.28 0.83 -11.17
CA GLN A 46 10.08 0.34 -11.85
C GLN A 46 9.86 -1.16 -11.74
N GLU A 47 10.92 -1.96 -11.67
CA GLU A 47 10.82 -3.41 -11.49
C GLU A 47 10.21 -3.77 -10.13
N GLN A 48 10.68 -3.12 -9.06
CA GLN A 48 10.22 -3.32 -7.69
C GLN A 48 8.79 -2.77 -7.52
N VAL A 49 8.48 -1.64 -8.16
CA VAL A 49 7.13 -1.08 -8.21
C VAL A 49 6.16 -2.04 -8.89
N LYS A 50 6.54 -2.65 -10.02
CA LYS A 50 5.70 -3.66 -10.71
C LYS A 50 5.49 -4.90 -9.86
N ALA A 51 6.55 -5.43 -9.25
CA ALA A 51 6.46 -6.58 -8.35
C ALA A 51 5.53 -6.30 -7.16
N LEU A 52 5.64 -5.11 -6.56
CA LEU A 52 4.80 -4.68 -5.46
C LEU A 52 3.33 -4.57 -5.88
N LYS A 53 3.07 -3.99 -7.06
CA LYS A 53 1.72 -3.87 -7.63
C LYS A 53 1.09 -5.23 -7.90
N GLU A 54 1.84 -6.17 -8.46
CA GLU A 54 1.33 -7.53 -8.72
C GLU A 54 1.05 -8.26 -7.41
N CYS A 55 1.91 -8.10 -6.40
CA CYS A 55 1.68 -8.67 -5.09
C CYS A 55 0.40 -8.13 -4.44
N TYR A 56 0.18 -6.80 -4.46
CA TYR A 56 -1.06 -6.21 -3.96
C TYR A 56 -2.28 -6.63 -4.76
N LYS A 57 -2.16 -6.79 -6.08
CA LYS A 57 -3.24 -7.29 -6.91
C LYS A 57 -3.63 -8.72 -6.51
N MET A 58 -2.66 -9.59 -6.24
CA MET A 58 -2.94 -10.95 -5.76
C MET A 58 -3.50 -10.95 -4.33
N ALA A 59 -2.97 -10.11 -3.44
CA ALA A 59 -3.46 -9.96 -2.06
C ALA A 59 -4.87 -9.36 -1.99
N ALA A 60 -5.23 -8.47 -2.91
CA ALA A 60 -6.58 -7.94 -3.03
C ALA A 60 -7.57 -9.03 -3.47
N LEU A 61 -7.15 -9.94 -4.36
CA LEU A 61 -7.97 -11.07 -4.80
C LEU A 61 -8.17 -12.12 -3.69
N THR A 62 -7.21 -12.32 -2.79
CA THR A 62 -7.36 -13.26 -1.66
C THR A 62 -8.29 -12.74 -0.56
N LYS A 63 -8.47 -11.43 -0.41
CA LYS A 63 -9.45 -10.84 0.53
C LYS A 63 -10.92 -10.94 0.06
N VAL A 64 -11.17 -11.29 -1.20
CA VAL A 64 -12.53 -11.51 -1.72
C VAL A 64 -13.09 -12.89 -1.31
N HIS A 65 -12.25 -13.80 -0.81
CA HIS A 65 -12.60 -15.19 -0.56
C HIS A 65 -12.59 -15.61 0.92
N LYS A 66 -12.82 -14.69 1.86
CA LYS A 66 -13.03 -15.02 3.27
C LYS A 66 -14.20 -14.27 3.87
#